data_AF-A0A535MXH8-F1
#
_entry.id   AF-A0A535MXH8-F1
#
_cell.length_a   1.000
_cell.length_b   1.000
_cell.length_c   1.000
_cell.angle_alpha   90.00
_cell.angle_beta   90.00
_cell.angle_gamma   90.00
#
_symmetry.space_group_name_H-M   'P 1'
#
loop_
_entity.id
_entity.type
_entity.pdbx_description
1 polymer ?
#
loop_
_entity_poly.entity_id
_entity_poly.type
_entity_poly.pdbx_seq_one_letter_code
_entity_poly.pdbx_strand_id
1 'polypeptide(L)' 'FFDPDEDHWHGAAPDRFMTHLSMVEVDDKGNSATWGTHVSDEEYGAARR' A
#
# COMPACT_ATOMS: atom_id res chain seq x y z
N PHE A 1 6.95 -7.76 -2.49
CA PHE A 1 7.71 -7.63 -1.25
C PHE A 1 8.13 -6.19 -1.21
N PHE A 2 7.81 -5.50 -0.13
CA PHE A 2 8.23 -4.13 0.11
C PHE A 2 9.36 -4.19 1.12
N ASP A 3 10.43 -3.46 0.87
CA ASP A 3 11.54 -3.39 1.80
C ASP A 3 11.09 -2.70 3.10
N PRO A 4 11.77 -2.96 4.24
CA PRO A 4 11.53 -2.21 5.46
C PRO A 4 11.59 -0.70 5.20
N ASP A 5 10.65 0.05 5.78
CA ASP A 5 10.52 1.50 5.65
C ASP A 5 10.26 2.04 4.22
N GLU A 6 9.99 1.17 3.24
CA GLU A 6 9.61 1.59 1.88
C GLU A 6 8.22 2.25 1.89
N ASP A 7 8.13 3.48 1.36
CA ASP A 7 6.86 4.14 1.13
C ASP A 7 6.17 3.52 -0.09
N HIS A 8 4.99 2.93 0.12
CA HIS A 8 4.29 2.19 -0.90
C HIS A 8 2.78 2.22 -0.71
N TRP A 9 2.07 1.93 -1.79
CA TRP A 9 0.63 1.68 -1.80
C TRP A 9 0.32 0.49 -2.71
N HIS A 10 -0.78 -0.19 -2.44
CA HIS A 10 -1.30 -1.25 -3.30
C HIS A 10 -2.82 -1.26 -3.22
N GLY A 11 -3.48 -1.60 -4.32
CA GLY A 11 -4.93 -1.58 -4.40
C GLY A 11 -5.46 -2.29 -5.63
N ALA A 12 -6.78 -2.27 -5.77
CA ALA A 12 -7.45 -2.78 -6.95
C ALA A 12 -7.08 -1.98 -8.21
N ALA A 13 -7.24 -2.59 -9.39
CA ALA A 13 -7.30 -1.84 -10.63
C ALA A 13 -8.67 -1.13 -10.74
N PRO A 14 -8.81 -0.05 -11.54
CA PRO A 14 -10.07 0.71 -11.59
C PRO A 14 -11.30 -0.07 -12.04
N ASP A 15 -11.08 -1.17 -12.77
CA ASP A 15 -12.10 -1.99 -13.42
C ASP A 15 -12.10 -3.44 -12.93
N ARG A 16 -11.35 -3.76 -11.87
CA ARG A 16 -11.24 -5.13 -11.37
C ARG A 16 -10.97 -5.20 -9.88
N PHE A 17 -11.75 -6.01 -9.18
CA PHE A 17 -11.54 -6.34 -7.77
C PHE A 17 -10.20 -7.06 -7.57
N MET A 18 -9.54 -6.75 -6.44
CA MET A 18 -8.31 -7.41 -6.00
C MET A 18 -8.49 -7.93 -4.58
N THR A 19 -7.99 -9.14 -4.33
CA THR A 19 -7.83 -9.69 -2.98
C THR A 19 -6.39 -10.11 -2.79
N HIS A 20 -5.86 -9.88 -1.59
CA HIS A 20 -4.53 -10.35 -1.22
C HIS A 20 -4.49 -10.65 0.28
N LEU A 21 -3.53 -11.49 0.64
CA LEU A 21 -3.11 -11.66 2.02
C LEU A 21 -2.01 -10.63 2.31
N SER A 22 -2.15 -9.89 3.41
CA SER A 22 -1.08 -9.04 3.95
C SER A 22 -0.52 -9.70 5.20
N MET A 23 0.80 -9.81 5.28
CA MET A 23 1.51 -10.41 6.40
C MET A 23 2.72 -9.54 6.71
N VAL A 24 2.78 -9.01 7.93
CA VAL A 24 3.76 -8.03 8.38
C VAL A 24 4.07 -8.26 9.86
N GLU A 25 5.33 -8.09 10.24
CA GLU A 25 5.74 -8.09 11.64
C GLU A 25 5.42 -6.73 12.27
N VAL A 26 5.13 -6.69 13.57
CA VAL A 26 4.83 -5.44 14.29
C VAL A 26 6.04 -4.96 15.08
N ASP A 27 6.13 -3.65 15.30
CA ASP A 27 7.14 -3.07 16.19
C ASP A 27 6.88 -3.42 17.68
N ASP A 28 7.79 -3.03 18.57
CA ASP A 28 7.67 -3.25 20.02
C ASP A 28 6.45 -2.57 20.67
N LYS A 29 5.82 -1.62 19.96
CA LYS A 29 4.61 -0.90 20.38
C LYS A 29 3.34 -1.50 19.74
N GLY A 30 3.48 -2.53 18.89
CA GLY A 30 2.40 -3.18 18.19
C GLY A 30 1.94 -2.48 16.90
N ASN A 31 2.70 -1.51 16.38
CA ASN A 31 2.36 -0.85 15.12
C ASN A 31 2.81 -1.70 13.93
N SER A 32 1.95 -1.84 12.93
CA SER A 32 2.25 -2.56 11.67
C SER A 32 2.58 -1.65 10.49
N ALA A 33 2.36 -0.33 10.61
CA ALA A 33 2.61 0.64 9.57
C ALA A 33 2.71 2.06 10.14
N THR A 34 3.41 2.93 9.41
CA THR A 34 3.28 4.39 9.53
C THR A 34 2.44 4.88 8.35
N TRP A 35 1.31 5.53 8.60
CA TRP A 35 0.41 5.99 7.54
C TRP A 35 0.86 7.35 6.98
N GLY A 36 1.02 7.39 5.65
CA GLY A 36 1.29 8.60 4.88
C GLY A 36 0.02 9.33 4.43
N THR A 37 0.15 10.10 3.35
CA THR A 37 -0.98 10.82 2.73
C THR A 37 -1.78 9.87 1.82
N HIS A 38 -3.05 10.18 1.60
CA HIS A 38 -3.85 9.47 0.60
C HIS A 38 -3.22 9.59 -0.80
N VAL A 39 -3.19 8.48 -1.52
CA VAL A 39 -2.88 8.47 -2.96
C VAL A 39 -3.96 9.26 -3.68
N SER A 40 -3.58 10.27 -4.44
CA SER A 40 -4.48 11.08 -5.25
C SER A 40 -4.96 10.33 -6.50
N ASP A 41 -6.07 10.77 -7.09
CA ASP A 41 -6.57 10.23 -8.36
C ASP A 41 -5.53 10.38 -9.49
N GLU A 42 -4.72 11.43 -9.47
CA GLU A 42 -3.65 11.66 -10.45
C GLU A 42 -2.53 10.63 -10.31
N GLU A 43 -2.03 10.39 -9.10
CA GLU A 43 -1.00 9.37 -8.82
C GLU A 43 -1.51 7.96 -9.14
N TYR A 44 -2.74 7.66 -8.73
CA TYR A 44 -3.38 6.38 -9.04
C TYR A 44 -3.55 6.16 -10.54
N GLY A 45 -3.96 7.20 -11.28
CA GLY A 45 -4.06 7.17 -12.74
C GLY A 45 -2.70 7.01 -13.44
N ALA A 46 -1.65 7.64 -12.93
CA ALA A 46 -0.30 7.59 -13.50
C ALA A 46 0.39 6.22 -13.32
N ALA A 47 0.01 5.45 -12.30
CA ALA A 47 0.54 4.11 -12.06
C ALA A 47 0.07 3.04 -13.07
N ARG A 48 -0.91 3.37 -13.93
CA ARG A 48 -1.24 2.58 -15.12
C ARG A 48 -0.18 2.78 -16.21
N ARG A 49 0.91 2.02 -16.15
CA ARG A 49 1.82 1.81 -17.29
C ARG A 49 1.96 0.34 -17.61
#